data_AF-A0A942HSM0-F1
#
_entry.id   AF-A0A942HSM0-F1
#
_cell.length_a   1.000
_cell.length_b   1.000
_cell.length_c   1.000
_cell.angle_alpha   90.00
_cell.angle_beta   90.00
_cell.angle_gamma   90.00
#
_symmetry.space_group_name_H-M   'P 1'
#
loop_
_entity.id
_entity.type
_entity.pdbx_description
1 polymer ?
#
loop_
_entity_poly.entity_id
_entity_poly.type
_entity_poly.pdbx_seq_one_letter_code
_entity_poly.pdbx_strand_id
1 'polypeptide(L)'
;MTFSDNKKESLGDRMRRRSFTAPGMPSPVTTPEPSVDNIEALMALAGDLSEKPIQWLLMAAQHYEVTGRLQVGLAACPVNIQFGLGRPLHAQSPFCVGPEAILDLFIWKDGKVKFETGKHPDHVTVHESVEDLIARGEAYAESLAFIESHGINELSFLVRPPARPAPGEIEARLKKGQLIDVNLQMEFYSNIYGTRNIKDTAEKLSLVPSQWTSITANLLQLGILLTPDGKSVQTIFDAPTIERKPTAEFEALRLQPGSAPAPRQPEPLTNLWQTKATVHQSRPVQAEVTMTPASMAKVGISNHIVTLEAADHNKVLAMLSSPEDGIYTFEAVQFFLAKEFTRACRFKTMLTLVLFSIRSDDSKVAQAVSTLVTATVSRIKRDVDVFGHFGSRAYALLLPNVESNQACLLVDRINSELAEISSDLKNHSVTLHFGLASVPGDTSEINGLVKAAQVAMFHATSNQLLRTQAQHLRQ
;
A
#
# COMPACT_ATOMS: atom_id res chain seq x y z
N MET A 1 91.05 2.82 8.11
CA MET A 1 90.22 2.40 9.25
C MET A 1 90.05 3.61 10.15
N THR A 2 88.80 4.05 10.21
CA THR A 2 88.31 5.39 10.53
C THR A 2 88.21 5.66 12.03
N PHE A 3 88.67 6.84 12.41
CA PHE A 3 88.65 7.43 13.74
C PHE A 3 87.30 8.09 14.03
N SER A 4 86.98 8.08 15.32
CA SER A 4 85.87 8.72 16.01
C SER A 4 85.83 10.23 15.79
N ASP A 5 84.62 10.80 15.68
CA ASP A 5 84.42 12.24 15.81
C ASP A 5 83.13 12.61 16.53
N ASN A 6 83.23 13.71 17.27
CA ASN A 6 82.46 14.12 18.42
C ASN A 6 81.34 15.11 18.00
N LYS A 7 80.12 15.04 18.54
CA LYS A 7 79.15 16.15 18.40
C LYS A 7 78.46 16.48 19.73
N LYS A 8 78.68 17.73 20.15
CA LYS A 8 78.23 18.38 21.40
C LYS A 8 76.70 18.51 21.47
N GLU A 9 76.15 18.26 22.64
CA GLU A 9 74.73 18.48 22.98
C GLU A 9 74.35 19.96 22.92
N SER A 10 73.13 20.21 22.43
CA SER A 10 72.51 21.53 22.25
C SER A 10 71.87 22.03 23.55
N LEU A 11 71.88 23.36 23.74
CA LEU A 11 71.25 24.07 24.87
C LEU A 11 69.74 23.78 25.06
N GLY A 12 69.08 23.11 24.12
CA GLY A 12 67.68 22.70 24.21
C GLY A 12 67.40 21.53 25.18
N ASP A 13 68.39 20.71 25.50
CA ASP A 13 68.20 19.51 26.33
C ASP A 13 68.40 19.74 27.85
N ARG A 14 68.84 20.94 28.25
CA ARG A 14 69.08 21.29 29.67
C ARG A 14 67.91 21.96 30.40
N MET A 15 66.74 22.12 29.76
CA MET A 15 65.58 22.82 30.36
C MET A 15 64.25 22.03 30.37
N ARG A 16 64.28 20.69 30.34
CA ARG A 16 63.08 19.83 30.51
C ARG A 16 62.94 19.19 31.89
N ARG A 17 63.28 19.91 32.95
CA ARG A 17 62.82 19.62 34.32
C ARG A 17 62.50 20.92 35.04
N ARG A 18 61.25 21.37 34.88
CA ARG A 18 60.49 22.13 35.88
C ARG A 18 59.06 22.28 35.39
N SER A 19 58.16 21.57 36.07
CA SER A 19 56.72 21.74 36.02
C SER A 19 56.35 23.19 36.36
N PHE A 20 55.73 23.88 35.40
CA PHE A 20 54.99 25.11 35.66
C PHE A 20 53.53 24.86 35.29
N THR A 21 52.68 24.71 36.29
CA THR A 21 51.23 24.81 36.17
C THR A 21 50.85 26.28 36.10
N ALA A 22 50.31 26.72 34.96
CA ALA A 22 49.59 28.00 34.85
C ALA A 22 48.10 27.74 35.12
N PRO A 23 47.41 28.55 35.94
CA PRO A 23 45.99 28.37 36.20
C PRO A 23 45.15 29.00 35.08
N GLY A 24 44.22 28.23 34.50
CA GLY A 24 43.13 28.80 33.69
C GLY A 24 43.05 28.40 32.21
N MET A 25 43.11 27.10 31.89
CA MET A 25 42.58 26.57 30.63
C MET A 25 41.66 25.37 30.93
N PRO A 26 40.46 25.29 30.34
CA PRO A 26 39.60 24.12 30.49
C PRO A 26 40.31 22.89 29.89
N SER A 27 40.33 21.80 30.65
CA SER A 27 40.85 20.51 30.21
C SER A 27 40.22 20.11 28.87
N PRO A 28 40.96 19.44 27.96
CA PRO A 28 40.35 18.87 26.77
C PRO A 28 39.27 17.89 27.23
N VAL A 29 38.04 18.12 26.76
CA VAL A 29 36.90 17.22 26.97
C VAL A 29 37.31 15.86 26.45
N THR A 30 37.70 15.00 27.38
CA THR A 30 37.94 13.59 27.09
C THR A 30 36.56 13.00 26.88
N THR A 31 36.22 12.64 25.65
CA THR A 31 35.04 11.80 25.40
C THR A 31 35.20 10.57 26.29
N PRO A 32 34.28 10.32 27.24
CA PRO A 32 34.39 9.16 28.11
C PRO A 32 34.38 7.90 27.25
N GLU A 33 35.32 6.99 27.48
CA GLU A 33 35.24 5.63 26.93
C GLU A 33 33.87 5.04 27.31
N PRO A 34 33.15 4.38 26.38
CA PRO A 34 31.85 3.83 26.68
C PRO A 34 31.98 2.80 27.80
N SER A 35 31.19 2.96 28.87
CA SER A 35 31.07 1.97 29.95
C SER A 35 30.67 0.60 29.40
N VAL A 36 30.98 -0.47 30.14
CA VAL A 36 30.60 -1.85 29.77
C VAL A 36 29.08 -1.96 29.57
N ASP A 37 28.28 -1.30 30.41
CA ASP A 37 26.82 -1.22 30.30
C ASP A 37 26.36 -0.59 28.96
N ASN A 38 27.10 0.41 28.44
CA ASN A 38 26.78 1.01 27.15
C ASN A 38 27.02 0.04 25.99
N ILE A 39 28.02 -0.83 26.10
CA ILE A 39 28.33 -1.84 25.06
C ILE A 39 27.25 -2.92 25.05
N GLU A 40 26.82 -3.40 26.22
CA GLU A 40 25.73 -4.39 26.33
C GLU A 40 24.41 -3.82 25.78
N ALA A 41 24.06 -2.58 26.12
CA ALA A 41 22.86 -1.92 25.60
C ALA A 41 22.91 -1.75 24.07
N LEU A 42 24.07 -1.40 23.50
CA LEU A 42 24.26 -1.28 22.05
C LEU A 42 24.14 -2.64 21.34
N MET A 43 24.66 -3.71 21.94
CA MET A 43 24.50 -5.07 21.40
C MET A 43 23.05 -5.56 21.52
N ALA A 44 22.38 -5.23 22.62
CA ALA A 44 20.97 -5.54 22.82
C ALA A 44 20.10 -4.86 21.75
N LEU A 45 20.31 -3.57 21.48
CA LEU A 45 19.50 -2.75 20.56
C LEU A 45 20.01 -2.74 19.11
N ALA A 46 20.75 -3.76 18.69
CA ALA A 46 21.16 -3.98 17.31
C ALA A 46 20.78 -5.38 16.84
N GLY A 47 20.65 -5.57 15.53
CA GLY A 47 20.33 -6.87 14.93
C GLY A 47 19.22 -6.78 13.89
N ASP A 48 18.27 -7.70 13.93
CA ASP A 48 17.10 -7.74 13.06
C ASP A 48 15.81 -7.95 13.88
N LEU A 49 14.71 -7.38 13.40
CA LEU A 49 13.39 -7.47 14.04
C LEU A 49 12.86 -8.90 14.13
N SER A 50 13.27 -9.79 13.23
CA SER A 50 12.92 -11.22 13.25
C SER A 50 13.49 -11.97 14.45
N GLU A 51 14.64 -11.52 14.98
CA GLU A 51 15.28 -12.08 16.17
C GLU A 51 14.88 -11.32 17.44
N LYS A 52 14.73 -10.00 17.32
CA LYS A 52 14.41 -9.09 18.43
C LYS A 52 13.18 -8.26 18.06
N PRO A 53 11.97 -8.78 18.30
CA PRO A 53 10.73 -8.09 17.96
C PRO A 53 10.62 -6.74 18.67
N ILE A 54 9.82 -5.82 18.13
CA ILE A 54 9.72 -4.45 18.66
C ILE A 54 9.35 -4.40 20.14
N GLN A 55 8.47 -5.29 20.62
CA GLN A 55 8.13 -5.42 22.04
C GLN A 55 9.37 -5.64 22.91
N TRP A 56 10.28 -6.52 22.46
CA TRP A 56 11.51 -6.83 23.17
C TRP A 56 12.46 -5.63 23.14
N LEU A 57 12.57 -4.93 21.99
CA LEU A 57 13.43 -3.75 21.86
C LEU A 57 12.96 -2.59 22.75
N LEU A 58 11.66 -2.38 22.88
CA LEU A 58 11.08 -1.37 23.78
C LEU A 58 11.39 -1.70 25.25
N MET A 59 11.21 -2.95 25.65
CA MET A 59 11.54 -3.41 27.00
C MET A 59 13.04 -3.35 27.31
N ALA A 60 13.88 -3.72 26.34
CA ALA A 60 15.34 -3.63 26.48
C ALA A 60 15.78 -2.17 26.63
N ALA A 61 15.23 -1.26 25.81
CA ALA A 61 15.50 0.17 25.92
C ALA A 61 15.13 0.70 27.32
N GLN A 62 13.98 0.29 27.85
CA GLN A 62 13.52 0.65 29.19
C GLN A 62 14.43 0.07 30.29
N HIS A 63 14.81 -1.21 30.18
CA HIS A 63 15.64 -1.89 31.17
C HIS A 63 17.03 -1.26 31.31
N TYR A 64 17.66 -0.92 30.19
CA TYR A 64 18.98 -0.29 30.15
C TYR A 64 18.93 1.24 30.25
N GLU A 65 17.75 1.83 30.44
CA GLU A 65 17.52 3.29 30.52
C GLU A 65 18.17 4.09 29.39
N VAL A 66 18.18 3.54 28.18
CA VAL A 66 18.99 4.09 27.07
C VAL A 66 18.50 5.46 26.62
N THR A 67 19.43 6.27 26.12
CA THR A 67 19.13 7.56 25.49
C THR A 67 19.81 7.65 24.13
N GLY A 68 19.00 7.78 23.08
CA GLY A 68 19.49 7.69 21.71
C GLY A 68 18.39 7.45 20.68
N ARG A 69 18.79 7.11 19.46
CA ARG A 69 17.88 6.83 18.33
C ARG A 69 18.01 5.36 17.92
N LEU A 70 16.90 4.64 17.97
CA LEU A 70 16.72 3.35 17.34
C LEU A 70 16.21 3.56 15.91
N GLN A 71 16.89 2.98 14.94
CA GLN A 71 16.48 2.95 13.55
C GLN A 71 16.13 1.51 13.18
N VAL A 72 14.92 1.31 12.64
CA VAL A 72 14.40 0.01 12.23
C VAL A 72 14.03 0.05 10.74
N GLY A 73 14.45 -0.94 9.97
CA GLY A 73 14.14 -1.09 8.55
C GLY A 73 15.27 -0.69 7.60
N LEU A 74 14.95 -0.63 6.31
CA LEU A 74 15.91 -0.27 5.25
C LEU A 74 16.18 1.24 5.24
N ALA A 75 17.39 1.62 4.79
CA ALA A 75 17.81 3.02 4.72
C ALA A 75 16.89 3.92 3.88
N ALA A 76 16.15 3.35 2.92
CA ALA A 76 15.20 4.08 2.08
C ALA A 76 13.88 4.44 2.80
N CYS A 77 13.44 3.63 3.76
CA CYS A 77 12.19 3.83 4.50
C CYS A 77 12.33 3.46 5.99
N PRO A 78 13.20 4.13 6.76
CA PRO A 78 13.43 3.77 8.15
C PRO A 78 12.33 4.30 9.07
N VAL A 79 11.98 3.51 10.08
CA VAL A 79 11.29 4.00 11.27
C VAL A 79 12.34 4.41 12.29
N ASN A 80 12.23 5.62 12.81
CA ASN A 80 13.14 6.17 13.80
C ASN A 80 12.38 6.37 15.11
N ILE A 81 12.91 5.81 16.20
CA ILE A 81 12.37 5.98 17.55
C ILE A 81 13.48 6.59 18.40
N GLN A 82 13.20 7.73 19.01
CA GLN A 82 14.13 8.42 19.89
C GLN A 82 13.71 8.18 21.34
N PHE A 83 14.66 7.69 22.13
CA PHE A 83 14.50 7.34 23.53
C PHE A 83 15.18 8.36 24.43
N GLY A 84 14.59 8.61 25.60
CA GLY A 84 15.22 9.30 26.72
C GLY A 84 14.95 8.54 28.01
N LEU A 85 16.01 8.17 28.73
CA LEU A 85 15.94 7.36 29.95
C LEU A 85 15.09 6.09 29.75
N GLY A 86 15.29 5.41 28.61
CA GLY A 86 14.60 4.19 28.24
C GLY A 86 13.15 4.34 27.78
N ARG A 87 12.60 5.56 27.76
CA ARG A 87 11.23 5.83 27.29
C ARG A 87 11.22 6.36 25.86
N PRO A 88 10.33 5.88 24.99
CA PRO A 88 10.14 6.47 23.66
C PRO A 88 9.52 7.86 23.80
N LEU A 89 10.19 8.87 23.26
CA LEU A 89 9.76 10.27 23.34
C LEU A 89 9.29 10.80 21.98
N HIS A 90 9.88 10.29 20.90
CA HIS A 90 9.52 10.67 19.54
C HIS A 90 9.65 9.47 18.62
N ALA A 91 8.72 9.33 17.68
CA ALA A 91 8.81 8.33 16.63
C ALA A 91 8.35 8.90 15.29
N GLN A 92 8.99 8.47 14.21
CA GLN A 92 8.70 8.91 12.86
C GLN A 92 9.04 7.83 11.83
N SER A 93 8.12 7.62 10.89
CA SER A 93 8.33 6.91 9.64
C SER A 93 8.26 7.88 8.46
N PRO A 94 8.51 7.45 7.21
CA PRO A 94 8.27 8.29 6.03
C PRO A 94 6.80 8.71 5.85
N PHE A 95 5.86 8.03 6.51
CA PHE A 95 4.42 8.19 6.30
C PHE A 95 3.70 8.86 7.48
N CYS A 96 4.21 8.71 8.70
CA CYS A 96 3.55 9.21 9.90
C CYS A 96 4.55 9.61 11.00
N VAL A 97 4.07 10.41 11.95
CA VAL A 97 4.82 10.86 13.13
C VAL A 97 3.99 10.52 14.37
N GLY A 98 4.67 10.10 15.44
CA GLY A 98 4.06 9.76 16.72
C GLY A 98 3.95 8.24 16.95
N PRO A 99 3.09 7.79 17.88
CA PRO A 99 3.02 6.41 18.33
C PRO A 99 2.67 5.42 17.22
N GLU A 100 1.92 5.84 16.19
CA GLU A 100 1.54 4.99 15.06
C GLU A 100 2.76 4.40 14.33
N ALA A 101 3.86 5.18 14.22
CA ALA A 101 5.09 4.71 13.61
C ALA A 101 5.72 3.53 14.38
N ILE A 102 5.50 3.46 15.70
CA ILE A 102 5.95 2.34 16.55
C ILE A 102 5.00 1.15 16.38
N LEU A 103 3.69 1.39 16.36
CA LEU A 103 2.67 0.33 16.22
C LEU A 103 2.81 -0.44 14.91
N ASP A 104 3.18 0.23 13.82
CA ASP A 104 3.45 -0.42 12.53
C ASP A 104 4.56 -1.48 12.63
N LEU A 105 5.54 -1.32 13.53
CA LEU A 105 6.61 -2.30 13.69
C LEU A 105 6.14 -3.62 14.31
N PHE A 106 4.96 -3.67 14.95
CA PHE A 106 4.40 -4.91 15.49
C PHE A 106 3.90 -5.86 14.38
N ILE A 107 3.61 -5.33 13.20
CA ILE A 107 3.14 -6.10 12.05
C ILE A 107 4.26 -6.39 11.04
N TRP A 108 5.49 -5.91 11.30
CA TRP A 108 6.67 -6.20 10.48
C TRP A 108 7.27 -7.55 10.85
N LYS A 109 7.68 -8.33 9.86
CA LYS A 109 8.27 -9.66 10.05
C LYS A 109 9.80 -9.64 10.22
N ASP A 110 10.44 -8.67 9.58
CA ASP A 110 11.89 -8.49 9.56
C ASP A 110 12.23 -7.00 9.45
N GLY A 111 13.50 -6.66 9.71
CA GLY A 111 13.97 -5.29 9.57
C GLY A 111 15.25 -5.06 10.35
N LYS A 112 16.28 -4.52 9.68
CA LYS A 112 17.55 -4.20 10.32
C LYS A 112 17.38 -3.16 11.41
N VAL A 113 17.95 -3.44 12.58
CA VAL A 113 17.90 -2.61 13.77
C VAL A 113 19.29 -2.05 14.04
N LYS A 114 19.36 -0.72 14.22
CA LYS A 114 20.59 0.00 14.57
C LYS A 114 20.28 1.03 15.65
N PHE A 115 21.11 1.10 16.69
CA PHE A 115 21.00 2.11 17.73
C PHE A 115 22.15 3.12 17.67
N GLU A 116 21.84 4.40 17.86
CA GLU A 116 22.79 5.51 17.92
C GLU A 116 22.63 6.25 19.26
N THR A 117 23.67 6.26 20.08
CA THR A 117 23.67 6.90 21.40
C THR A 117 23.71 8.43 21.31
N GLY A 118 23.15 9.11 22.33
CA GLY A 118 23.27 10.57 22.48
C GLY A 118 22.45 11.41 21.49
N LYS A 119 21.56 10.79 20.71
CA LYS A 119 20.58 11.48 19.88
C LYS A 119 19.31 11.74 20.67
N HIS A 120 19.00 13.01 20.91
CA HIS A 120 17.79 13.44 21.60
C HIS A 120 16.73 13.95 20.61
N PRO A 121 15.44 13.80 20.92
CA PRO A 121 14.37 14.40 20.12
C PRO A 121 14.30 15.92 20.32
N ASP A 122 14.04 16.66 19.24
CA ASP A 122 13.80 18.11 19.32
C ASP A 122 12.42 18.43 19.93
N HIS A 123 11.47 17.50 19.81
CA HIS A 123 10.10 17.62 20.29
C HIS A 123 9.51 16.24 20.63
N VAL A 124 8.58 16.20 21.59
CA VAL A 124 7.92 14.97 22.05
C VAL A 124 6.68 14.70 21.21
N THR A 125 6.55 13.49 20.66
CA THR A 125 5.36 13.05 19.90
C THR A 125 4.75 11.76 20.42
N VAL A 126 5.43 11.09 21.35
CA VAL A 126 4.95 9.90 22.04
C VAL A 126 4.75 10.25 23.50
N HIS A 127 3.54 10.05 24.01
CA HIS A 127 3.18 10.40 25.39
C HIS A 127 2.82 9.17 26.22
N GLU A 128 2.62 8.03 25.56
CA GLU A 128 2.25 6.76 26.12
C GLU A 128 3.42 6.06 26.83
N SER A 129 3.10 5.20 27.79
CA SER A 129 4.10 4.34 28.42
C SER A 129 4.54 3.21 27.48
N VAL A 130 5.67 2.56 27.79
CA VAL A 130 6.14 1.40 27.03
C VAL A 130 5.12 0.27 27.11
N GLU A 131 4.54 0.07 28.29
CA GLU A 131 3.51 -0.93 28.56
C GLU A 131 2.24 -0.67 27.72
N ASP A 132 1.79 0.59 27.63
CA ASP A 132 0.62 0.95 26.80
C ASP A 132 0.89 0.75 25.30
N LEU A 133 2.10 1.09 24.83
CA LEU A 133 2.50 0.89 23.43
C LEU A 133 2.55 -0.59 23.08
N ILE A 134 3.09 -1.44 23.96
CA ILE A 134 3.12 -2.89 23.77
C ILE A 134 1.70 -3.45 23.74
N ALA A 135 0.86 -3.11 24.71
CA ALA A 135 -0.52 -3.58 24.76
C ALA A 135 -1.32 -3.20 23.49
N ARG A 136 -1.15 -1.97 23.00
CA ARG A 136 -1.79 -1.51 21.75
C ARG A 136 -1.21 -2.17 20.52
N GLY A 137 0.11 -2.35 20.45
CA GLY A 137 0.80 -2.97 19.32
C GLY A 137 0.42 -4.43 19.14
N GLU A 138 0.40 -5.19 20.24
CA GLU A 138 -0.06 -6.58 20.26
C GLU A 138 -1.54 -6.68 19.82
N ALA A 139 -2.42 -5.86 20.40
CA ALA A 139 -3.84 -5.83 20.03
C ALA A 139 -4.06 -5.47 18.55
N TYR A 140 -3.24 -4.56 18.00
CA TYR A 140 -3.27 -4.21 16.59
C TYR A 140 -2.84 -5.38 15.70
N ALA A 141 -1.72 -6.05 16.02
CA ALA A 141 -1.22 -7.20 15.27
C ALA A 141 -2.22 -8.38 15.30
N GLU A 142 -2.81 -8.67 16.46
CA GLU A 142 -3.88 -9.68 16.61
C GLU A 142 -5.11 -9.32 15.76
N SER A 143 -5.54 -8.07 15.79
CA SER A 143 -6.69 -7.59 15.02
C SER A 143 -6.45 -7.69 13.52
N LEU A 144 -5.25 -7.33 13.06
CA LEU A 144 -4.88 -7.43 11.66
C LEU A 144 -4.85 -8.89 11.20
N ALA A 145 -4.17 -9.77 11.96
CA ALA A 145 -4.10 -11.20 11.66
C ALA A 145 -5.51 -11.83 11.62
N PHE A 146 -6.40 -11.43 12.53
CA PHE A 146 -7.80 -11.87 12.53
C PHE A 146 -8.51 -11.47 11.24
N ILE A 147 -8.43 -10.21 10.83
CA ILE A 147 -9.07 -9.70 9.60
C ILE A 147 -8.52 -10.41 8.36
N GLU A 148 -7.20 -10.56 8.27
CA GLU A 148 -6.53 -11.23 7.14
C GLU A 148 -6.91 -12.72 7.05
N SER A 149 -6.98 -13.42 8.18
CA SER A 149 -7.37 -14.84 8.22
C SER A 149 -8.78 -15.11 7.69
N HIS A 150 -9.64 -14.08 7.69
CA HIS A 150 -10.99 -14.12 7.14
C HIS A 150 -11.09 -13.54 5.71
N GLY A 151 -9.95 -13.29 5.05
CA GLY A 151 -9.90 -12.77 3.68
C GLY A 151 -10.41 -11.34 3.54
N ILE A 152 -10.40 -10.57 4.63
CA ILE A 152 -10.83 -9.18 4.65
C ILE A 152 -9.60 -8.29 4.50
N ASN A 153 -9.72 -7.22 3.73
CA ASN A 153 -8.68 -6.21 3.54
C ASN A 153 -9.32 -4.80 3.55
N GLU A 154 -8.49 -3.75 3.46
CA GLU A 154 -8.96 -2.36 3.50
C GLU A 154 -9.99 -2.01 2.39
N LEU A 155 -10.00 -2.74 1.27
CA LEU A 155 -10.95 -2.53 0.16
C LEU A 155 -12.25 -3.33 0.30
N SER A 156 -12.38 -4.11 1.37
CA SER A 156 -13.56 -4.95 1.60
C SER A 156 -14.77 -4.14 2.04
N PHE A 157 -15.96 -4.60 1.60
CA PHE A 157 -17.24 -4.03 1.99
C PHE A 157 -17.87 -4.92 3.06
N LEU A 158 -17.97 -4.39 4.28
CA LEU A 158 -18.59 -5.11 5.38
C LEU A 158 -20.11 -5.00 5.31
N VAL A 159 -20.79 -6.01 5.83
CA VAL A 159 -22.26 -6.14 5.73
C VAL A 159 -22.87 -6.00 7.12
N ARG A 160 -23.98 -5.28 7.23
CA ARG A 160 -24.77 -5.25 8.48
C ARG A 160 -25.68 -6.48 8.54
N PRO A 161 -25.92 -7.05 9.74
CA PRO A 161 -26.93 -8.08 9.91
C PRO A 161 -28.31 -7.63 9.38
N PRO A 162 -29.09 -8.53 8.74
CA PRO A 162 -30.38 -8.18 8.15
C PRO A 162 -31.43 -7.81 9.21
N ALA A 163 -31.29 -8.33 10.43
CA ALA A 163 -32.14 -7.96 11.55
C ALA A 163 -31.69 -6.60 12.11
N ARG A 164 -32.62 -5.65 12.19
CA ARG A 164 -32.36 -4.37 12.86
C ARG A 164 -32.16 -4.62 14.36
N PRO A 165 -31.01 -4.26 14.93
CA PRO A 165 -30.77 -4.45 16.36
C PRO A 165 -31.70 -3.55 17.18
N ALA A 166 -32.02 -3.99 18.40
CA ALA A 166 -32.83 -3.19 19.32
C ALA A 166 -32.06 -1.91 19.73
N PRO A 167 -32.77 -0.82 20.09
CA PRO A 167 -32.13 0.39 20.59
C PRO A 167 -31.20 0.08 21.77
N GLY A 168 -29.94 0.52 21.70
CA GLY A 168 -28.91 0.27 22.73
C GLY A 168 -28.28 -1.12 22.71
N GLU A 169 -28.74 -2.05 21.85
CA GLU A 169 -28.17 -3.40 21.78
C GLU A 169 -26.72 -3.40 21.28
N ILE A 170 -26.41 -2.59 20.27
CA ILE A 170 -25.05 -2.47 19.74
C ILE A 170 -24.11 -1.92 20.83
N GLU A 171 -24.51 -0.87 21.54
CA GLU A 171 -23.72 -0.30 22.64
C GLU A 171 -23.48 -1.32 23.75
N ALA A 172 -24.50 -2.13 24.07
CA ALA A 172 -24.36 -3.21 25.05
C ALA A 172 -23.40 -4.31 24.58
N ARG A 173 -23.35 -4.62 23.28
CA ARG A 173 -22.37 -5.55 22.69
C ARG A 173 -20.97 -4.96 22.68
N LEU A 174 -20.81 -3.69 22.31
CA LEU A 174 -19.52 -2.98 22.29
C LEU A 174 -18.86 -2.98 23.67
N LYS A 175 -19.64 -2.81 24.74
CA LYS A 175 -19.16 -2.89 26.13
C LYS A 175 -18.63 -4.28 26.54
N LYS A 176 -18.93 -5.34 25.78
CA LYS A 176 -18.43 -6.71 26.02
C LYS A 176 -17.15 -7.02 25.25
N GLY A 177 -16.79 -6.22 24.27
CA GLY A 177 -15.61 -6.43 23.42
C GLY A 177 -14.37 -5.72 23.95
N GLN A 178 -13.47 -5.39 23.03
CA GLN A 178 -12.25 -4.64 23.33
C GLN A 178 -12.55 -3.22 23.86
N LEU A 179 -11.63 -2.69 24.67
CA LEU A 179 -11.69 -1.34 25.25
C LEU A 179 -11.36 -0.26 24.21
N ILE A 180 -12.24 -0.10 23.22
CA ILE A 180 -12.17 0.94 22.19
C ILE A 180 -13.29 1.94 22.44
N ASP A 181 -13.07 3.22 22.12
CA ASP A 181 -14.09 4.27 22.26
C ASP A 181 -15.40 3.86 21.57
N VAL A 182 -16.49 3.88 22.34
CA VAL A 182 -17.81 3.40 21.88
C VAL A 182 -18.38 4.32 20.81
N ASN A 183 -18.17 5.64 20.93
CA ASN A 183 -18.70 6.61 19.97
C ASN A 183 -18.01 6.44 18.61
N LEU A 184 -16.70 6.26 18.60
CA LEU A 184 -15.90 6.03 17.41
C LEU A 184 -16.33 4.75 16.68
N GLN A 185 -16.58 3.68 17.42
CA GLN A 185 -17.09 2.42 16.86
C GLN A 185 -18.49 2.55 16.30
N MET A 186 -19.37 3.29 16.97
CA MET A 186 -20.74 3.57 16.50
C MET A 186 -20.74 4.45 15.24
N GLU A 187 -19.83 5.42 15.15
CA GLU A 187 -19.66 6.26 13.96
C GLU A 187 -19.11 5.44 12.78
N PHE A 188 -18.11 4.59 13.02
CA PHE A 188 -17.61 3.64 12.04
C PHE A 188 -18.73 2.73 11.51
N TYR A 189 -19.45 2.06 12.42
CA TYR A 189 -20.61 1.23 12.09
C TYR A 189 -21.64 1.99 11.25
N SER A 190 -21.96 3.24 11.62
CA SER A 190 -22.95 4.08 10.93
C SER A 190 -22.58 4.39 9.48
N ASN A 191 -21.29 4.37 9.14
CA ASN A 191 -20.78 4.60 7.78
C ASN A 191 -20.68 3.32 6.92
N ILE A 192 -20.90 2.13 7.49
CA ILE A 192 -20.95 0.85 6.78
C ILE A 192 -22.39 0.54 6.33
N TYR A 193 -22.76 0.94 5.10
CA TYR A 193 -24.09 0.68 4.52
C TYR A 193 -24.02 0.09 3.10
N GLY A 194 -22.95 -0.64 2.80
CA GLY A 194 -22.79 -1.41 1.56
C GLY A 194 -22.25 -0.64 0.35
N THR A 195 -22.07 0.68 0.43
CA THR A 195 -21.52 1.51 -0.67
C THR A 195 -20.12 2.06 -0.41
N ARG A 196 -19.58 1.83 0.79
CA ARG A 196 -18.22 2.25 1.20
C ARG A 196 -17.44 1.04 1.69
N ASN A 197 -16.20 0.94 1.23
CA ASN A 197 -15.26 -0.03 1.80
C ASN A 197 -14.68 0.50 3.13
N ILE A 198 -13.90 -0.34 3.79
CA ILE A 198 -13.26 -0.03 5.08
C ILE A 198 -12.35 1.20 4.95
N LYS A 199 -11.50 1.26 3.92
CA LYS A 199 -10.57 2.37 3.67
C LYS A 199 -11.26 3.72 3.55
N ASP A 200 -12.31 3.79 2.74
CA ASP A 200 -13.10 5.01 2.54
C ASP A 200 -13.80 5.46 3.84
N THR A 201 -14.18 4.50 4.67
CA THR A 201 -14.78 4.76 5.98
C THR A 201 -13.73 5.30 6.95
N ALA A 202 -12.55 4.69 6.99
CA ALA A 202 -11.41 5.16 7.77
C ALA A 202 -10.96 6.57 7.35
N GLU A 203 -10.80 6.83 6.05
CA GLU A 203 -10.43 8.14 5.50
C GLU A 203 -11.46 9.22 5.85
N LYS A 204 -12.76 8.91 5.77
CA LYS A 204 -13.82 9.87 6.16
C LYS A 204 -13.76 10.23 7.65
N LEU A 205 -13.43 9.25 8.49
CA LEU A 205 -13.38 9.41 9.94
C LEU A 205 -11.99 9.81 10.46
N SER A 206 -11.05 10.07 9.54
CA SER A 206 -9.65 10.38 9.86
C SER A 206 -9.00 9.35 10.79
N LEU A 207 -9.34 8.08 10.63
CA LEU A 207 -8.82 6.98 11.43
C LEU A 207 -7.47 6.51 10.91
N VAL A 208 -6.52 6.31 11.83
CA VAL A 208 -5.22 5.70 11.50
C VAL A 208 -5.34 4.17 11.37
N PRO A 209 -4.38 3.50 10.70
CA PRO A 209 -4.38 2.04 10.50
C PRO A 209 -4.68 1.20 11.74
N SER A 210 -4.02 1.49 12.85
CA SER A 210 -4.23 0.77 14.12
C SER A 210 -5.67 0.87 14.63
N GLN A 211 -6.30 2.03 14.45
CA GLN A 211 -7.65 2.30 14.94
C GLN A 211 -8.71 1.58 14.11
N TRP A 212 -8.73 1.78 12.78
CA TRP A 212 -9.78 1.18 11.96
C TRP A 212 -9.67 -0.35 11.94
N THR A 213 -8.44 -0.89 12.02
CA THR A 213 -8.20 -2.33 12.08
C THR A 213 -8.79 -2.92 13.37
N SER A 214 -8.48 -2.31 14.52
CA SER A 214 -9.01 -2.76 15.82
C SER A 214 -10.53 -2.62 15.89
N ILE A 215 -11.09 -1.51 15.41
CA ILE A 215 -12.55 -1.30 15.33
C ILE A 215 -13.19 -2.37 14.44
N THR A 216 -12.63 -2.62 13.26
CA THR A 216 -13.16 -3.61 12.31
C THR A 216 -13.15 -5.01 12.91
N ALA A 217 -12.03 -5.42 13.52
CA ALA A 217 -11.90 -6.72 14.16
C ALA A 217 -12.92 -6.86 15.31
N ASN A 218 -13.02 -5.87 16.19
CA ASN A 218 -13.94 -5.91 17.32
C ASN A 218 -15.42 -6.01 16.88
N LEU A 219 -15.82 -5.22 15.87
CA LEU A 219 -17.19 -5.25 15.34
C LEU A 219 -17.55 -6.61 14.70
N LEU A 220 -16.58 -7.24 14.02
CA LEU A 220 -16.73 -8.58 13.43
C LEU A 220 -16.80 -9.67 14.52
N GLN A 221 -15.88 -9.62 15.50
CA GLN A 221 -15.83 -10.57 16.62
C GLN A 221 -17.07 -10.50 17.50
N LEU A 222 -17.70 -9.32 17.64
CA LEU A 222 -18.97 -9.14 18.35
C LEU A 222 -20.21 -9.48 17.51
N GLY A 223 -20.03 -9.86 16.23
CA GLY A 223 -21.12 -10.12 15.30
C GLY A 223 -22.02 -8.90 15.06
N ILE A 224 -21.50 -7.68 15.27
CA ILE A 224 -22.18 -6.43 14.95
C ILE A 224 -22.10 -6.17 13.44
N LEU A 225 -20.97 -6.52 12.83
CA LEU A 225 -20.77 -6.58 11.39
C LEU A 225 -20.55 -8.02 10.93
N LEU A 226 -20.85 -8.26 9.66
CA LEU A 226 -20.63 -9.50 8.95
C LEU A 226 -19.53 -9.30 7.91
N THR A 227 -18.90 -10.39 7.52
CA THR A 227 -17.91 -10.45 6.44
C THR A 227 -18.54 -10.04 5.09
N PRO A 228 -17.73 -9.76 4.05
CA PRO A 228 -18.25 -9.38 2.73
C PRO A 228 -19.18 -10.42 2.08
N ASP A 229 -19.01 -11.70 2.42
CA ASP A 229 -19.89 -12.79 1.99
C ASP A 229 -21.12 -13.00 2.91
N GLY A 230 -21.35 -12.09 3.86
CA GLY A 230 -22.50 -12.09 4.75
C GLY A 230 -22.44 -13.12 5.88
N LYS A 231 -21.28 -13.69 6.19
CA LYS A 231 -21.11 -14.65 7.27
C LYS A 231 -20.80 -13.95 8.60
N SER A 232 -21.28 -14.54 9.68
CA SER A 232 -20.87 -14.13 11.03
C SER A 232 -19.57 -14.84 11.39
N VAL A 233 -18.59 -14.06 11.82
CA VAL A 233 -17.31 -14.52 12.38
C VAL A 233 -17.23 -14.18 13.87
N GLN A 234 -18.40 -14.18 14.53
CA GLN A 234 -18.50 -13.86 15.95
C GLN A 234 -17.70 -14.86 16.77
N THR A 235 -16.81 -14.36 17.60
CA THR A 235 -16.05 -15.18 18.55
C THR A 235 -16.76 -15.15 19.90
N ILE A 236 -16.93 -16.30 20.54
CA ILE A 236 -17.46 -16.35 21.90
C ILE A 236 -16.36 -15.82 22.83
N PHE A 237 -16.56 -14.63 23.40
CA PHE A 237 -15.72 -14.12 24.47
C PHE A 237 -16.07 -14.86 25.76
N ASP A 238 -15.34 -15.94 26.09
CA ASP A 238 -15.17 -16.31 27.48
C ASP A 238 -14.39 -15.17 28.13
N ALA A 239 -14.91 -14.60 29.23
CA ALA A 239 -14.27 -13.48 29.93
C ALA A 239 -12.77 -13.76 30.12
N PRO A 240 -11.87 -12.80 29.83
CA PRO A 240 -10.44 -13.07 29.89
C PRO A 240 -10.02 -13.19 31.35
N THR A 241 -10.06 -14.41 31.90
CA THR A 241 -9.12 -14.82 32.95
C THR A 241 -7.95 -15.46 32.25
N ILE A 242 -7.16 -14.64 31.54
CA ILE A 242 -5.85 -15.06 31.07
C ILE A 242 -4.87 -14.44 32.05
N GLU A 243 -4.48 -15.20 33.07
CA GLU A 243 -3.14 -15.01 33.63
C GLU A 243 -2.16 -15.21 32.47
N ARG A 244 -1.78 -14.11 31.83
CA ARG A 244 -0.78 -14.10 30.77
C ARG A 244 0.56 -14.40 31.45
N LYS A 245 0.97 -15.67 31.44
CA LYS A 245 2.35 -16.04 31.77
C LYS A 245 3.27 -15.30 30.79
N PRO A 246 4.28 -14.57 31.27
CA PRO A 246 5.28 -13.98 30.40
C PRO A 246 5.89 -15.06 29.51
N THR A 247 6.12 -14.73 28.24
CA THR A 247 6.90 -15.54 27.32
C THR A 247 8.23 -15.91 28.00
N ALA A 248 8.57 -17.20 27.99
CA ALA A 248 9.67 -17.79 28.77
C ALA A 248 11.05 -17.11 28.59
N GLU A 249 11.22 -16.31 27.54
CA GLU A 249 12.43 -15.52 27.30
C GLU A 249 12.62 -14.35 28.29
N PHE A 250 11.56 -13.80 28.89
CA PHE A 250 11.68 -12.74 29.91
C PHE A 250 11.89 -13.25 31.34
N GLU A 251 11.69 -14.54 31.60
CA GLU A 251 12.15 -15.15 32.86
C GLU A 251 13.69 -15.17 32.92
N ALA A 252 14.39 -15.19 31.78
CA ALA A 252 15.85 -15.21 31.70
C ALA A 252 16.53 -13.91 32.18
N LEU A 253 15.81 -12.79 32.27
CA LEU A 253 16.30 -11.54 32.87
C LEU A 253 16.19 -11.55 34.41
N ARG A 254 15.53 -12.54 35.00
CA ARG A 254 15.67 -12.86 36.43
C ARG A 254 16.76 -13.93 36.58
N LEU A 255 17.87 -13.55 37.20
CA LEU A 255 18.99 -14.45 37.51
C LEU A 255 18.50 -15.75 38.15
N GLN A 256 18.62 -16.87 37.42
CA GLN A 256 18.71 -18.21 38.02
C GLN A 256 20.09 -18.81 37.68
N PRO A 257 20.83 -19.32 38.68
CA PRO A 257 22.16 -19.86 38.46
C PRO A 257 22.12 -21.25 37.82
N GLY A 258 22.59 -21.31 36.57
CA GLY A 258 23.35 -22.45 36.02
C GLY A 258 22.57 -23.64 35.46
N SER A 259 22.47 -23.70 34.13
CA SER A 259 22.72 -24.94 33.34
C SER A 259 22.65 -24.64 31.83
N ALA A 260 23.70 -25.01 31.10
CA ALA A 260 23.82 -24.82 29.64
C ALA A 260 22.91 -25.80 28.85
N PRO A 261 22.35 -25.43 27.68
CA PRO A 261 21.63 -26.37 26.83
C PRO A 261 22.53 -27.04 25.77
N ALA A 262 22.21 -28.29 25.45
CA ALA A 262 22.82 -29.10 24.40
C ALA A 262 22.27 -28.76 22.99
N PRO A 263 23.01 -29.03 21.90
CA PRO A 263 22.65 -28.60 20.55
C PRO A 263 21.57 -29.50 19.91
N ARG A 264 20.60 -28.90 19.22
CA ARG A 264 19.64 -29.62 18.36
C ARG A 264 20.17 -29.74 16.94
N GLN A 265 20.03 -30.93 16.36
CA GLN A 265 20.34 -31.25 14.96
C GLN A 265 19.24 -30.74 14.00
N PRO A 266 19.54 -30.53 12.70
CA PRO A 266 18.57 -30.05 11.74
C PRO A 266 17.70 -31.20 11.19
N GLU A 267 16.38 -31.00 11.17
CA GLU A 267 15.46 -31.92 10.46
C GLU A 267 15.40 -31.62 8.95
N PRO A 268 15.19 -32.64 8.10
CA PRO A 268 15.21 -32.48 6.65
C PRO A 268 13.88 -31.95 6.10
N LEU A 269 13.98 -30.95 5.22
CA LEU A 269 12.88 -30.46 4.40
C LEU A 269 12.40 -31.56 3.44
N THR A 270 11.18 -32.06 3.65
CA THR A 270 10.48 -32.93 2.69
C THR A 270 9.15 -32.33 2.26
N ASN A 271 9.08 -32.02 0.96
CA ASN A 271 7.90 -31.97 0.08
C ASN A 271 6.72 -31.03 0.44
N LEU A 272 6.89 -29.73 0.15
CA LEU A 272 5.84 -28.69 0.18
C LEU A 272 5.03 -28.52 -1.12
N TRP A 273 4.98 -29.56 -1.98
CA TRP A 273 4.18 -29.55 -3.23
C TRP A 273 3.33 -30.81 -3.41
N GLN A 274 2.77 -31.34 -2.33
CA GLN A 274 1.60 -32.22 -2.44
C GLN A 274 0.34 -31.39 -2.20
N THR A 275 -0.19 -30.84 -3.29
CA THR A 275 -1.58 -30.43 -3.37
C THR A 275 -2.45 -31.65 -3.05
N LYS A 276 -2.91 -31.73 -1.80
CA LYS A 276 -4.15 -32.45 -1.53
C LYS A 276 -5.24 -31.68 -2.25
N ALA A 277 -5.54 -32.14 -3.47
CA ALA A 277 -6.82 -31.90 -4.11
C ALA A 277 -7.89 -32.40 -3.13
N THR A 278 -8.32 -31.50 -2.24
CA THR A 278 -9.52 -31.70 -1.46
C THR A 278 -10.62 -31.57 -2.49
N VAL A 279 -11.03 -32.70 -3.04
CA VAL A 279 -12.30 -32.83 -3.74
C VAL A 279 -13.32 -32.26 -2.75
N HIS A 280 -13.78 -31.04 -2.99
CA HIS A 280 -14.94 -30.52 -2.30
C HIS A 280 -16.06 -31.49 -2.62
N GLN A 281 -16.35 -32.39 -1.68
CA GLN A 281 -17.62 -33.07 -1.63
C GLN A 281 -18.66 -31.96 -1.54
N SER A 282 -19.43 -31.81 -2.61
CA SER A 282 -20.59 -30.95 -2.66
C SER A 282 -21.48 -31.29 -1.46
N ARG A 283 -21.53 -30.36 -0.51
CA ARG A 283 -22.46 -30.39 0.62
C ARG A 283 -23.87 -30.51 0.04
N PRO A 284 -24.77 -31.34 0.62
CA PRO A 284 -26.15 -31.39 0.15
C PRO A 284 -26.74 -29.99 0.29
N VAL A 285 -27.29 -29.50 -0.82
CA VAL A 285 -27.92 -28.19 -0.99
C VAL A 285 -28.86 -27.94 0.19
N GLN A 286 -28.55 -26.92 1.00
CA GLN A 286 -29.50 -26.35 1.95
C GLN A 286 -30.70 -25.87 1.14
N ALA A 287 -31.89 -26.39 1.46
CA ALA A 287 -33.21 -26.05 0.92
C ALA A 287 -33.18 -25.20 -0.36
N GLU A 288 -33.43 -25.83 -1.52
CA GLU A 288 -33.76 -25.10 -2.75
C GLU A 288 -34.74 -23.98 -2.41
N VAL A 289 -34.26 -22.73 -2.41
CA VAL A 289 -35.12 -21.56 -2.28
C VAL A 289 -35.92 -21.54 -3.57
N THR A 290 -37.13 -22.13 -3.52
CA THR A 290 -38.01 -22.21 -4.67
C THR A 290 -38.47 -20.78 -4.97
N MET A 291 -37.86 -20.15 -5.98
CA MET A 291 -38.27 -18.83 -6.46
C MET A 291 -39.62 -18.97 -7.15
N THR A 292 -40.70 -18.91 -6.37
CA THR A 292 -42.06 -18.85 -6.90
C THR A 292 -42.35 -17.44 -7.42
N PRO A 293 -43.20 -17.29 -8.45
CA PRO A 293 -43.63 -15.97 -8.94
C PRO A 293 -44.17 -15.07 -7.82
N ALA A 294 -44.87 -15.64 -6.84
CA ALA A 294 -45.37 -14.91 -5.67
C ALA A 294 -44.25 -14.38 -4.76
N SER A 295 -43.20 -15.18 -4.53
CA SER A 295 -42.03 -14.72 -3.77
C SER A 295 -41.20 -13.67 -4.52
N MET A 296 -41.11 -13.77 -5.86
CA MET A 296 -40.38 -12.80 -6.69
C MET A 296 -41.08 -11.45 -6.74
N ALA A 297 -42.40 -11.43 -6.94
CA ALA A 297 -43.20 -10.22 -6.92
C ALA A 297 -43.12 -9.47 -5.58
N LYS A 298 -43.06 -10.20 -4.46
CA LYS A 298 -42.97 -9.62 -3.11
C LYS A 298 -41.69 -8.82 -2.87
N VAL A 299 -40.61 -9.14 -3.59
CA VAL A 299 -39.31 -8.43 -3.53
C VAL A 299 -39.09 -7.51 -4.74
N GLY A 300 -40.11 -7.33 -5.58
CA GLY A 300 -40.06 -6.45 -6.76
C GLY A 300 -39.19 -6.98 -7.91
N ILE A 301 -38.90 -8.29 -7.94
CA ILE A 301 -38.17 -8.93 -9.02
C ILE A 301 -39.18 -9.52 -10.02
N SER A 302 -38.83 -9.52 -11.31
CA SER A 302 -39.64 -10.12 -12.37
C SER A 302 -40.07 -11.55 -12.01
N ASN A 303 -41.25 -11.98 -12.47
CA ASN A 303 -41.80 -13.32 -12.22
C ASN A 303 -41.04 -14.45 -12.95
N HIS A 304 -40.00 -14.09 -13.71
CA HIS A 304 -39.06 -14.98 -14.37
C HIS A 304 -37.63 -14.56 -14.05
N ILE A 305 -36.70 -15.51 -14.07
CA ILE A 305 -35.26 -15.22 -13.90
C ILE A 305 -34.85 -14.27 -15.03
N VAL A 306 -34.38 -13.07 -14.66
CA VAL A 306 -33.85 -12.12 -15.63
C VAL A 306 -32.47 -12.60 -16.04
N THR A 307 -32.35 -13.11 -17.26
CA THR A 307 -31.08 -13.45 -17.88
C THR A 307 -30.57 -12.28 -18.71
N LEU A 308 -29.28 -12.00 -18.67
CA LEU A 308 -28.66 -11.03 -19.56
C LEU A 308 -28.57 -11.65 -20.96
N GLU A 309 -29.46 -11.23 -21.85
CA GLU A 309 -29.46 -11.72 -23.23
C GLU A 309 -28.32 -11.07 -24.04
N ALA A 310 -27.51 -11.90 -24.70
CA ALA A 310 -26.46 -11.43 -25.59
C ALA A 310 -27.00 -10.57 -26.74
N ALA A 311 -28.26 -10.80 -27.15
CA ALA A 311 -28.93 -10.01 -28.18
C ALA A 311 -29.11 -8.54 -27.75
N ASP A 312 -29.54 -8.31 -26.51
CA ASP A 312 -29.71 -6.96 -25.95
C ASP A 312 -28.37 -6.25 -25.78
N HIS A 313 -27.35 -6.98 -25.33
CA HIS A 313 -25.98 -6.46 -25.25
C HIS A 313 -25.49 -6.00 -26.62
N ASN A 314 -25.59 -6.85 -27.64
CA ASN A 314 -25.15 -6.53 -29.00
C ASN A 314 -25.96 -5.38 -29.63
N LYS A 315 -27.27 -5.29 -29.31
CA LYS A 315 -28.13 -4.19 -29.75
C LYS A 315 -27.65 -2.86 -29.18
N VAL A 316 -27.34 -2.80 -27.88
CA VAL A 316 -26.81 -1.58 -27.25
C VAL A 316 -25.41 -1.27 -27.78
N LEU A 317 -24.55 -2.28 -27.95
CA LEU A 317 -23.22 -2.11 -28.52
C LEU A 317 -23.30 -1.47 -29.92
N ALA A 318 -24.20 -1.96 -30.78
CA ALA A 318 -24.43 -1.40 -32.11
C ALA A 318 -24.94 0.06 -32.08
N MET A 319 -25.64 0.49 -31.01
CA MET A 319 -26.05 1.89 -30.84
C MET A 319 -24.90 2.80 -30.41
N LEU A 320 -23.88 2.24 -29.75
CA LEU A 320 -22.72 2.97 -29.26
C LEU A 320 -21.55 2.96 -30.24
N SER A 321 -21.58 2.07 -31.24
CA SER A 321 -20.55 1.92 -32.26
C SER A 321 -20.93 2.60 -33.58
N SER A 322 -19.92 3.09 -34.28
CA SER A 322 -20.04 3.58 -35.65
C SER A 322 -20.34 2.41 -36.60
N PRO A 323 -21.31 2.58 -37.52
CA PRO A 323 -21.67 1.52 -38.48
C PRO A 323 -20.60 1.30 -39.55
N GLU A 324 -19.67 2.24 -39.74
CA GLU A 324 -18.66 2.17 -40.81
C GLU A 324 -17.47 1.28 -40.43
N ASP A 325 -17.03 1.34 -39.18
CA ASP A 325 -15.78 0.74 -38.70
C ASP A 325 -15.92 -0.04 -37.38
N GLY A 326 -17.11 -0.03 -36.77
CA GLY A 326 -17.44 -0.87 -35.60
C GLY A 326 -16.85 -0.40 -34.27
N ILE A 327 -16.09 0.70 -34.26
CA ILE A 327 -15.52 1.30 -33.04
C ILE A 327 -16.52 2.26 -32.39
N TYR A 328 -16.29 2.65 -31.13
CA TYR A 328 -17.23 3.53 -30.43
C TYR A 328 -17.37 4.92 -31.08
N THR A 329 -18.57 5.49 -31.06
CA THR A 329 -18.80 6.89 -31.48
C THR A 329 -18.16 7.86 -30.50
N PHE A 330 -18.04 9.13 -30.90
CA PHE A 330 -17.47 10.17 -30.04
C PHE A 330 -18.26 10.35 -28.74
N GLU A 331 -19.59 10.30 -28.81
CA GLU A 331 -20.48 10.43 -27.65
C GLU A 331 -20.30 9.25 -26.69
N ALA A 332 -20.16 8.03 -27.23
CA ALA A 332 -19.90 6.85 -26.42
C ALA A 332 -18.53 6.94 -25.73
N VAL A 333 -17.48 7.36 -26.45
CA VAL A 333 -16.14 7.60 -25.88
C VAL A 333 -16.20 8.63 -24.74
N GLN A 334 -16.92 9.74 -24.91
CA GLN A 334 -17.11 10.75 -23.85
C GLN A 334 -17.80 10.17 -22.61
N PHE A 335 -18.85 9.38 -22.81
CA PHE A 335 -19.56 8.71 -21.73
C PHE A 335 -18.63 7.78 -20.94
N PHE A 336 -17.89 6.91 -21.64
CA PHE A 336 -16.95 5.98 -21.01
C PHE A 336 -15.80 6.71 -20.31
N LEU A 337 -15.28 7.79 -20.90
CA LEU A 337 -14.25 8.61 -20.28
C LEU A 337 -14.72 9.18 -18.94
N ALA A 338 -15.94 9.72 -18.88
CA ALA A 338 -16.49 10.27 -17.65
C ALA A 338 -16.67 9.19 -16.57
N LYS A 339 -17.15 8.01 -16.94
CA LYS A 339 -17.31 6.88 -16.02
C LYS A 339 -15.98 6.34 -15.51
N GLU A 340 -15.03 6.16 -16.41
CA GLU A 340 -13.72 5.61 -16.07
C GLU A 340 -12.89 6.60 -15.25
N PHE A 341 -12.95 7.90 -15.56
CA PHE A 341 -12.31 8.94 -14.76
C PHE A 341 -12.86 8.95 -13.34
N THR A 342 -14.19 8.88 -13.17
CA THR A 342 -14.82 8.81 -11.85
C THR A 342 -14.35 7.58 -11.08
N ARG A 343 -14.21 6.44 -11.77
CA ARG A 343 -13.69 5.19 -11.20
C ARG A 343 -12.23 5.35 -10.76
N ALA A 344 -11.36 5.85 -11.63
CA ALA A 344 -9.95 6.08 -11.35
C ALA A 344 -9.73 6.99 -10.14
N CYS A 345 -10.45 8.11 -10.07
CA CYS A 345 -10.41 9.02 -8.91
C CYS A 345 -10.89 8.34 -7.63
N ARG A 346 -11.98 7.55 -7.70
CA ARG A 346 -12.57 6.89 -6.53
C ARG A 346 -11.65 5.82 -5.94
N PHE A 347 -11.04 5.01 -6.79
CA PHE A 347 -10.20 3.89 -6.39
C PHE A 347 -8.70 4.22 -6.36
N LYS A 348 -8.34 5.49 -6.59
CA LYS A 348 -6.94 5.96 -6.67
C LYS A 348 -6.11 5.13 -7.65
N THR A 349 -6.71 4.73 -8.77
CA THR A 349 -6.04 3.98 -9.83
C THR A 349 -5.67 4.87 -11.00
N MET A 350 -4.73 4.39 -11.83
CA MET A 350 -4.26 5.12 -13.01
C MET A 350 -5.29 5.03 -14.14
N LEU A 351 -5.42 6.09 -14.93
CA LEU A 351 -6.15 6.08 -16.20
C LEU A 351 -5.35 6.90 -17.21
N THR A 352 -4.99 6.28 -18.34
CA THR A 352 -4.38 6.97 -19.47
C THR A 352 -5.39 7.18 -20.60
N LEU A 353 -5.43 8.40 -21.13
CA LEU A 353 -6.09 8.74 -22.38
C LEU A 353 -5.02 8.89 -23.47
N VAL A 354 -5.14 8.11 -24.53
CA VAL A 354 -4.32 8.21 -25.73
C VAL A 354 -5.19 8.78 -26.85
N LEU A 355 -4.76 9.89 -27.45
CA LEU A 355 -5.37 10.47 -28.64
C LEU A 355 -4.42 10.35 -29.82
N PHE A 356 -4.93 10.04 -31.02
CA PHE A 356 -4.10 10.01 -32.21
C PHE A 356 -4.88 10.31 -33.49
N SER A 357 -4.17 10.70 -34.54
CA SER A 357 -4.72 10.87 -35.89
C SER A 357 -3.86 10.17 -36.92
N ILE A 358 -4.48 9.80 -38.03
CA ILE A 358 -3.81 9.28 -39.23
C ILE A 358 -3.53 10.46 -40.16
N ARG A 359 -2.26 10.68 -40.51
CA ARG A 359 -1.86 11.67 -41.51
C ARG A 359 -1.44 10.94 -42.79
N SER A 360 -2.05 11.32 -43.91
CA SER A 360 -1.69 10.88 -45.25
C SER A 360 -1.95 12.02 -46.24
N ASP A 361 -1.12 12.12 -47.28
CA ASP A 361 -1.27 13.13 -48.33
C ASP A 361 -2.35 12.73 -49.35
N ASP A 362 -2.80 11.46 -49.35
CA ASP A 362 -3.88 10.94 -50.20
C ASP A 362 -5.10 10.50 -49.36
N SER A 363 -6.25 11.13 -49.60
CA SER A 363 -7.51 10.84 -48.92
C SER A 363 -8.02 9.42 -49.14
N LYS A 364 -7.74 8.78 -50.28
CA LYS A 364 -8.17 7.40 -50.56
C LYS A 364 -7.34 6.40 -49.76
N VAL A 365 -6.03 6.65 -49.67
CA VAL A 365 -5.11 5.87 -48.85
C VAL A 365 -5.47 6.02 -47.37
N ALA A 366 -5.81 7.23 -46.92
CA ALA A 366 -6.24 7.48 -45.55
C ALA A 366 -7.43 6.59 -45.11
N GLN A 367 -8.41 6.37 -46.00
CA GLN A 367 -9.57 5.51 -45.70
C GLN A 367 -9.19 4.03 -45.59
N ALA A 368 -8.39 3.53 -46.53
CA ALA A 368 -7.93 2.14 -46.51
C ALA A 368 -7.07 1.85 -45.27
N VAL A 369 -6.17 2.79 -44.93
CA VAL A 369 -5.35 2.70 -43.72
C VAL A 369 -6.20 2.79 -42.47
N SER A 370 -7.22 3.66 -42.44
CA SER A 370 -8.13 3.76 -41.29
C SER A 370 -8.74 2.42 -40.90
N THR A 371 -9.19 1.65 -41.90
CA THR A 371 -9.74 0.31 -41.69
C THR A 371 -8.70 -0.66 -41.11
N LEU A 372 -7.46 -0.59 -41.60
CA LEU A 372 -6.37 -1.40 -41.07
C LEU A 372 -5.98 -1.03 -39.63
N VAL A 373 -5.90 0.27 -39.34
CA VAL A 373 -5.58 0.81 -38.01
C VAL A 373 -6.65 0.42 -37.01
N THR A 374 -7.92 0.61 -37.35
CA THR A 374 -9.05 0.26 -36.47
C THR A 374 -9.09 -1.24 -36.16
N ALA A 375 -8.88 -2.09 -37.16
CA ALA A 375 -8.78 -3.54 -36.96
C ALA A 375 -7.58 -3.95 -36.09
N THR A 376 -6.43 -3.32 -36.30
CA THR A 376 -5.20 -3.61 -35.54
C THR A 376 -5.33 -3.18 -34.08
N VAL A 377 -5.79 -1.95 -33.82
CA VAL A 377 -6.00 -1.47 -32.45
C VAL A 377 -7.06 -2.30 -31.74
N SER A 378 -8.14 -2.67 -32.41
CA SER A 378 -9.21 -3.51 -31.83
C SER A 378 -8.74 -4.91 -31.45
N ARG A 379 -7.76 -5.46 -32.18
CA ARG A 379 -7.13 -6.76 -31.86
C ARG A 379 -6.14 -6.68 -30.71
N ILE A 380 -5.35 -5.61 -30.64
CA ILE A 380 -4.27 -5.47 -29.65
C ILE A 380 -4.82 -5.03 -28.28
N LYS A 381 -5.87 -4.19 -28.26
CA LYS A 381 -6.44 -3.67 -27.02
C LYS A 381 -7.06 -4.79 -26.17
N ARG A 382 -7.19 -4.56 -24.86
CA ARG A 382 -7.91 -5.46 -23.94
C ARG A 382 -9.43 -5.26 -24.08
N ASP A 383 -10.21 -6.23 -23.61
CA ASP A 383 -11.68 -6.12 -23.60
C ASP A 383 -12.19 -4.92 -22.78
N VAL A 384 -11.45 -4.57 -21.72
CA VAL A 384 -11.74 -3.43 -20.84
C VAL A 384 -11.31 -2.07 -21.41
N ASP A 385 -10.47 -2.06 -22.45
CA ASP A 385 -10.02 -0.82 -23.08
C ASP A 385 -11.09 -0.30 -24.04
N VAL A 386 -11.33 1.02 -24.01
CA VAL A 386 -12.33 1.67 -24.86
C VAL A 386 -11.63 2.32 -26.04
N PHE A 387 -12.02 1.95 -27.24
CA PHE A 387 -11.46 2.47 -28.49
C PHE A 387 -12.57 3.04 -29.36
N GLY A 388 -12.41 4.28 -29.82
CA GLY A 388 -13.43 4.95 -30.63
C GLY A 388 -12.98 6.26 -31.24
N HIS A 389 -13.93 6.93 -31.88
CA HIS A 389 -13.73 8.23 -32.52
C HIS A 389 -13.54 9.34 -31.49
N PHE A 390 -12.69 10.30 -31.81
CA PHE A 390 -12.47 11.53 -31.07
C PHE A 390 -12.65 12.74 -31.99
N GLY A 391 -13.91 13.04 -32.32
CA GLY A 391 -14.24 13.95 -33.41
C GLY A 391 -14.17 13.26 -34.77
N SER A 392 -13.85 14.03 -35.83
CA SER A 392 -13.99 13.55 -37.22
C SER A 392 -12.75 12.87 -37.81
N ARG A 393 -11.56 13.15 -37.27
CA ARG A 393 -10.27 12.69 -37.85
C ARG A 393 -9.29 12.14 -36.82
N ALA A 394 -9.72 12.06 -35.57
CA ALA A 394 -8.90 11.56 -34.48
C ALA A 394 -9.61 10.43 -33.77
N TYR A 395 -8.82 9.64 -33.07
CA TYR A 395 -9.24 8.46 -32.33
C TYR A 395 -8.82 8.59 -30.88
N ALA A 396 -9.57 7.96 -30.01
CA ALA A 396 -9.27 7.85 -28.59
C ALA A 396 -9.14 6.39 -28.18
N LEU A 397 -8.14 6.12 -27.37
CA LEU A 397 -7.97 4.85 -26.66
C LEU A 397 -7.87 5.17 -25.16
N LEU A 398 -8.84 4.68 -24.40
CA LEU A 398 -8.87 4.80 -22.94
C LEU A 398 -8.33 3.52 -22.34
N LEU A 399 -7.35 3.67 -21.45
CA LEU A 399 -6.62 2.57 -20.83
C LEU A 399 -6.80 2.61 -19.31
N PRO A 400 -7.77 1.86 -18.77
CA PRO A 400 -7.94 1.71 -17.33
C PRO A 400 -6.74 1.04 -16.67
N ASN A 401 -6.38 1.51 -15.48
CA ASN A 401 -5.30 0.99 -14.64
C ASN A 401 -3.95 0.90 -15.37
N VAL A 402 -3.68 1.89 -16.22
CA VAL A 402 -2.45 2.01 -17.00
C VAL A 402 -1.89 3.41 -16.80
N GLU A 403 -0.58 3.51 -16.65
CA GLU A 403 0.15 4.77 -16.59
C GLU A 403 0.73 5.17 -17.97
N SER A 404 1.12 6.45 -18.11
CA SER A 404 1.65 7.00 -19.37
C SER A 404 2.83 6.21 -19.94
N ASN A 405 3.71 5.63 -19.11
CA ASN A 405 4.87 4.86 -19.56
C ASN A 405 4.49 3.50 -20.13
N GLN A 406 3.55 2.81 -19.50
CA GLN A 406 3.02 1.54 -19.99
C GLN A 406 2.20 1.74 -21.28
N ALA A 407 1.43 2.82 -21.36
CA ALA A 407 0.69 3.18 -22.57
C ALA A 407 1.62 3.43 -23.77
N CYS A 408 2.82 3.97 -23.55
CA CYS A 408 3.84 4.11 -24.61
C CYS A 408 4.22 2.77 -25.23
N LEU A 409 4.35 1.70 -24.44
CA LEU A 409 4.68 0.37 -24.94
C LEU A 409 3.56 -0.20 -25.84
N LEU A 410 2.30 0.08 -25.51
CA LEU A 410 1.16 -0.29 -26.34
C LEU A 410 1.17 0.48 -27.67
N VAL A 411 1.42 1.80 -27.61
CA VAL A 411 1.55 2.64 -28.81
C VAL A 411 2.71 2.17 -29.70
N ASP A 412 3.85 1.80 -29.12
CA ASP A 412 4.98 1.22 -29.87
C ASP A 412 4.58 -0.07 -30.57
N ARG A 413 3.90 -0.97 -29.85
CA ARG A 413 3.41 -2.23 -30.43
C ARG A 413 2.44 -2.01 -31.59
N ILE A 414 1.50 -1.06 -31.46
CA ILE A 414 0.57 -0.71 -32.54
C ILE A 414 1.34 -0.28 -33.78
N ASN A 415 2.36 0.57 -33.63
CA ASN A 415 3.16 1.03 -34.77
C ASN A 415 4.01 -0.09 -35.38
N SER A 416 4.61 -0.96 -34.57
CA SER A 416 5.37 -2.11 -35.05
C SER A 416 4.49 -3.09 -35.85
N GLU A 417 3.31 -3.45 -35.34
CA GLU A 417 2.40 -4.36 -36.07
C GLU A 417 1.89 -3.73 -37.37
N LEU A 418 1.55 -2.45 -37.37
CA LEU A 418 1.11 -1.77 -38.60
C LEU A 418 2.20 -1.73 -39.66
N ALA A 419 3.45 -1.49 -39.25
CA ALA A 419 4.61 -1.50 -40.15
C ALA A 419 4.92 -2.88 -40.74
N GLU A 420 4.54 -3.97 -40.06
CA GLU A 420 4.66 -5.34 -40.57
C GLU A 420 3.52 -5.72 -41.52
N ILE A 421 2.28 -5.32 -41.20
CA ILE A 421 1.09 -5.70 -41.98
C ILE A 421 1.03 -4.99 -43.34
N SER A 422 1.62 -3.81 -43.48
CA SER A 422 1.60 -3.08 -44.75
C SER A 422 2.93 -2.41 -45.09
N SER A 423 3.56 -2.91 -46.15
CA SER A 423 4.64 -2.19 -46.86
C SER A 423 4.14 -0.87 -47.46
N ASP A 424 2.83 -0.76 -47.70
CA ASP A 424 2.21 0.44 -48.28
C ASP A 424 2.22 1.65 -47.34
N LEU A 425 2.25 1.47 -46.03
CA LEU A 425 2.46 2.58 -45.07
C LEU A 425 3.84 3.25 -45.27
N LYS A 426 4.87 2.47 -45.64
CA LYS A 426 6.20 2.99 -45.96
C LYS A 426 6.24 3.70 -47.31
N ASN A 427 5.45 3.23 -48.28
CA ASN A 427 5.42 3.77 -49.64
C ASN A 427 4.56 5.05 -49.78
N HIS A 428 3.54 5.25 -48.93
CA HIS A 428 2.57 6.35 -49.04
C HIS A 428 2.64 7.37 -47.89
N SER A 429 3.82 7.49 -47.24
CA SER A 429 4.13 8.50 -46.21
C SER A 429 3.08 8.62 -45.09
N VAL A 430 2.47 7.51 -44.69
CA VAL A 430 1.40 7.54 -43.69
C VAL A 430 1.99 7.51 -42.29
N THR A 431 1.67 8.51 -41.47
CA THR A 431 2.18 8.63 -40.10
C THR A 431 1.05 8.73 -39.08
N LEU A 432 1.24 8.03 -37.97
CA LEU A 432 0.39 8.12 -36.79
C LEU A 432 1.12 8.94 -35.72
N HIS A 433 0.43 9.91 -35.15
CA HIS A 433 0.97 10.78 -34.10
C HIS A 433 0.10 10.64 -32.84
N PHE A 434 0.71 10.20 -31.75
CA PHE A 434 0.01 9.89 -30.49
C PHE A 434 0.29 10.93 -29.41
N GLY A 435 -0.75 11.43 -28.75
CA GLY A 435 -0.68 12.22 -27.53
C GLY A 435 -1.19 11.42 -26.34
N LEU A 436 -0.39 11.33 -25.28
CA LEU A 436 -0.73 10.57 -24.07
C LEU A 436 -0.84 11.50 -22.88
N ALA A 437 -1.89 11.34 -22.07
CA ALA A 437 -1.99 11.97 -20.76
C ALA A 437 -2.64 11.01 -19.77
N SER A 438 -2.28 11.10 -18.50
CA SER A 438 -2.79 10.23 -17.44
C SER A 438 -3.27 10.99 -16.22
N VAL A 439 -4.22 10.40 -15.51
CA VAL A 439 -4.58 10.80 -14.14
C VAL A 439 -4.12 9.71 -13.15
N PRO A 440 -3.66 10.08 -11.95
CA PRO A 440 -3.42 11.45 -11.46
C PRO A 440 -2.10 12.09 -11.95
N GLY A 441 -1.26 11.39 -12.73
CA GLY A 441 0.12 11.81 -13.04
C GLY A 441 0.24 13.17 -13.74
N ASP A 442 -0.55 13.41 -14.79
CA ASP A 442 -0.58 14.70 -15.48
C ASP A 442 -1.63 15.62 -14.87
N THR A 443 -2.77 15.13 -14.40
CA THR A 443 -3.85 16.02 -13.95
C THR A 443 -4.79 15.31 -13.00
N SER A 444 -5.55 16.09 -12.23
CA SER A 444 -6.61 15.64 -11.34
C SER A 444 -8.01 15.98 -11.87
N GLU A 445 -8.12 16.58 -13.07
CA GLU A 445 -9.39 17.01 -13.65
C GLU A 445 -9.63 16.34 -15.01
N ILE A 446 -10.88 15.96 -15.29
CA ILE A 446 -11.24 15.29 -16.54
C ILE A 446 -10.97 16.17 -17.78
N ASN A 447 -11.32 17.46 -17.70
CA ASN A 447 -11.04 18.41 -18.78
C ASN A 447 -9.54 18.69 -18.90
N GLY A 448 -8.80 18.63 -17.78
CA GLY A 448 -7.35 18.66 -17.78
C GLY A 448 -6.74 17.48 -18.53
N LEU A 449 -7.29 16.27 -18.36
CA LEU A 449 -6.83 15.04 -19.01
C LEU A 449 -6.99 15.14 -20.54
N VAL A 450 -8.19 15.54 -20.99
CA VAL A 450 -8.49 15.73 -22.41
C VAL A 450 -7.57 16.79 -23.01
N LYS A 451 -7.45 17.96 -22.36
CA LYS A 451 -6.60 19.06 -22.84
C LYS A 451 -5.13 18.63 -22.93
N ALA A 452 -4.63 17.93 -21.92
CA ALA A 452 -3.25 17.45 -21.90
C ALA A 452 -2.96 16.46 -23.03
N ALA A 453 -3.86 15.50 -23.29
CA ALA A 453 -3.71 14.56 -24.39
C ALA A 453 -3.77 15.25 -25.76
N GLN A 454 -4.65 16.23 -25.94
CA GLN A 454 -4.74 17.02 -27.18
C GLN A 454 -3.48 17.84 -27.44
N VAL A 455 -2.96 18.53 -26.41
CA VAL A 455 -1.71 19.30 -26.52
C VAL A 455 -0.54 18.38 -26.85
N ALA A 456 -0.46 17.21 -26.22
CA ALA A 456 0.55 16.21 -26.51
C ALA A 456 0.46 15.70 -27.96
N MET A 457 -0.75 15.41 -28.46
CA MET A 457 -0.97 14.94 -29.84
C MET A 457 -0.61 16.03 -30.86
N PHE A 458 -0.98 17.28 -30.60
CA PHE A 458 -0.63 18.42 -31.44
C PHE A 458 0.88 18.64 -31.50
N HIS A 459 1.56 18.53 -30.36
CA HIS A 459 3.02 18.58 -30.29
C HIS A 459 3.66 17.44 -31.09
N ALA A 460 3.18 16.20 -30.93
CA ALA A 460 3.68 15.05 -31.68
C ALA A 460 3.52 15.26 -33.20
N THR A 461 2.37 15.76 -33.62
CA THR A 461 2.06 16.03 -35.03
C THR A 461 2.94 17.15 -35.60
N SER A 462 3.10 18.26 -34.87
CA SER A 462 3.84 19.43 -35.32
C SER A 462 5.34 19.15 -35.46
N ASN A 463 5.88 18.30 -34.59
CA ASN A 463 7.30 17.94 -34.58
C ASN A 463 7.61 16.61 -35.29
N GLN A 464 6.63 16.02 -35.98
CA GLN A 464 6.75 14.72 -36.66
C GLN A 464 7.24 13.58 -35.75
N LEU A 465 6.88 13.64 -34.47
CA LEU A 465 7.20 12.61 -33.48
C LEU A 465 6.14 11.51 -33.51
N LEU A 466 6.56 10.26 -33.28
CA LEU A 466 5.62 9.14 -33.17
C LEU A 466 4.63 9.35 -32.03
N ARG A 467 5.12 9.77 -30.87
CA ARG A 467 4.29 10.03 -29.69
C ARG A 467 4.85 11.15 -28.83
N THR A 468 4.01 11.73 -27.99
CA THR A 468 4.41 12.65 -26.92
C THR A 468 3.59 12.35 -25.67
N GLN A 469 4.24 12.28 -24.52
CA GLN A 469 3.58 12.20 -23.22
C GLN A 469 3.43 13.61 -22.66
N ALA A 470 2.26 13.94 -22.10
CA ALA A 470 1.97 15.27 -21.55
C ALA A 470 2.95 15.67 -20.44
N GLN A 471 3.43 14.72 -19.64
CA GLN A 471 4.43 14.95 -18.60
C GLN A 471 5.73 15.58 -19.13
N HIS A 472 6.13 15.28 -20.38
CA HIS A 472 7.36 15.83 -20.98
C HIS A 472 7.18 17.25 -21.53
N LEU A 473 5.96 17.77 -21.60
CA LEU A 473 5.69 19.14 -22.06
C LEU A 473 5.64 20.16 -20.91
N ARG A 474 5.81 19.70 -19.67
CA ARG A 474 5.84 20.55 -18.47
C ARG A 474 7.24 20.79 -17.92
N GLN A 475 8.21 20.03 -18.41
CA GLN A 475 9.64 20.24 -18.17
C GLN A 475 10.15 21.22 -19.22
#